data_AF-A0A3D1MFG6-F1
#
_entry.id   AF-A0A3D1MFG6-F1
#
_cell.length_a   1.000
_cell.length_b   1.000
_cell.length_c   1.000
_cell.angle_alpha   90.00
_cell.angle_beta   90.00
_cell.angle_gamma   90.00
#
_symmetry.space_group_name_H-M   'P 1'
#
loop_
_entity.id
_entity.type
_entity.pdbx_description
1 polymer ?
#
loop_
_entity_poly.entity_id
_entity_poly.type
_entity_poly.pdbx_seq_one_letter_code
_entity_poly.pdbx_strand_id
1 'polypeptide(L)'
;MRIRKLAIVFIILGGAVFNAPFFVSAAKNTVVPDAGEDKTVFLGERVEFSAIKSVFPSELTEAEVEYWWNFGDRSPAQKGITVSRAYAKEGDYTAEVIIKTPIGDFVDSVIITVTAKTLFMIVGRDEDAIHFTNLINQAERLDFLITTVVVDDRNSDITFEDRILGDILDHKSELARARLIIGWTKGSTEMNSLLRLEAGLLSNASIVIASDSPGLTTRRGERLYDIVKPKNVAAVLPSLLKTALQGEASGDVISAIQKEGSGFTLIGVHSRRNGNKVTFYNFFSHFINALVKRGVSVNTILLILMLPIVATIVSFFRHVVGIKSLGVYIPSILTITFVAIGIYAGLFIILLIVAIGTLMRIALRRLRLQYLPRMAVTITVVSCAILALFYFSVDIPNFSLVSISAFPMLILIMLVEEFVKVQIEEGARGAFVLTLETILLSMVSYFIVNGTFFRSFLISYPEIIFLSFLVNIFLGKWTGLRLWEYYRFREVIAAMHLKERKSS
;
A
#
# COMPACT_ATOMS: atom_id res chain seq x y z
N MET A 1 -15.19 -25.53 18.72
CA MET A 1 -16.33 -26.14 18.00
C MET A 1 -15.74 -27.11 16.97
N ARG A 2 -15.96 -28.40 17.22
CA ARG A 2 -15.48 -29.65 16.55
C ARG A 2 -14.17 -29.65 15.75
N ILE A 3 -13.13 -29.97 16.50
CA ILE A 3 -11.89 -30.69 16.15
C ILE A 3 -12.19 -32.21 16.08
N ARG A 4 -11.57 -32.95 15.14
CA ARG A 4 -11.18 -34.39 15.19
C ARG A 4 -10.62 -34.77 13.79
N LYS A 5 -9.42 -35.35 13.58
CA LYS A 5 -8.40 -35.96 14.44
C LYS A 5 -7.02 -35.90 13.75
N LEU A 6 -5.99 -35.78 14.59
CA LEU A 6 -4.58 -36.00 14.32
C LEU A 6 -4.16 -37.40 14.84
N ALA A 7 -3.00 -37.89 14.36
CA ALA A 7 -2.15 -38.99 14.86
C ALA A 7 -2.56 -40.43 14.42
N ILE A 8 -1.67 -41.35 14.00
CA ILE A 8 -0.47 -41.86 14.69
C ILE A 8 0.55 -42.49 13.70
N VAL A 9 1.81 -42.48 14.13
CA VAL A 9 3.08 -42.89 13.49
C VAL A 9 3.53 -44.27 14.01
N PHE A 10 4.12 -45.09 13.11
CA PHE A 10 5.05 -46.25 13.26
C PHE A 10 4.67 -47.51 14.09
N ILE A 11 4.92 -48.70 13.50
CA ILE A 11 5.72 -49.82 14.05
C ILE A 11 6.05 -50.80 12.90
N ILE A 12 7.29 -51.31 12.93
CA ILE A 12 7.95 -52.25 12.02
C ILE A 12 7.70 -53.73 12.47
N LEU A 13 7.78 -54.65 11.49
CA LEU A 13 8.07 -56.10 11.55
C LEU A 13 6.91 -57.13 11.66
N GLY A 14 6.82 -57.96 10.61
CA GLY A 14 6.64 -59.41 10.74
C GLY A 14 5.23 -59.96 10.48
N GLY A 15 5.03 -60.61 9.32
CA GLY A 15 3.90 -61.51 9.11
C GLY A 15 3.43 -61.57 7.67
N ALA A 16 4.09 -62.40 6.86
CA ALA A 16 3.62 -62.77 5.54
C ALA A 16 2.23 -63.41 5.62
N VAL A 17 1.25 -62.82 4.94
CA VAL A 17 0.10 -63.56 4.40
C VAL A 17 -0.06 -63.10 2.96
N PHE A 18 0.17 -64.06 2.06
CA PHE A 18 -0.15 -64.03 0.65
C PHE A 18 -1.54 -63.42 0.42
N ASN A 19 -1.62 -62.36 -0.39
CA ASN A 19 -2.72 -62.23 -1.33
C ASN A 19 -2.19 -61.59 -2.61
N ALA A 20 -2.38 -62.33 -3.71
CA ALA A 20 -1.79 -62.11 -5.02
C ALA A 20 -2.05 -60.70 -5.57
N PRO A 21 -1.20 -60.20 -6.50
CA PRO A 21 -1.51 -58.99 -7.23
C PRO A 21 -2.81 -59.22 -8.00
N PHE A 22 -3.84 -58.43 -7.68
CA PHE A 22 -4.95 -58.24 -8.60
C PHE A 22 -4.38 -57.55 -9.85
N PHE A 23 -3.94 -58.36 -10.81
CA PHE A 23 -3.96 -57.96 -12.19
C PHE A 23 -5.43 -57.76 -12.56
N VAL A 24 -5.87 -56.50 -12.57
CA VAL A 24 -7.02 -56.10 -13.36
C VAL A 24 -6.58 -56.22 -14.83
N SER A 25 -6.69 -57.44 -15.34
CA SER A 25 -6.85 -57.67 -16.77
C SER A 25 -8.27 -57.26 -17.14
N ALA A 26 -8.39 -56.55 -18.27
CA ALA A 26 -9.60 -56.03 -18.91
C ALA A 26 -10.08 -54.63 -18.46
N ALA A 27 -9.43 -53.61 -19.01
CA ALA A 27 -10.12 -52.56 -19.76
C ALA A 27 -9.20 -52.02 -20.86
N LYS A 28 -8.91 -52.83 -21.89
CA LYS A 28 -8.12 -52.41 -23.06
C LYS A 28 -8.90 -51.48 -24.01
N ASN A 29 -10.04 -50.92 -23.57
CA ASN A 29 -10.97 -50.15 -24.38
C ASN A 29 -11.52 -48.87 -23.70
N THR A 30 -10.78 -48.26 -22.77
CA THR A 30 -11.23 -47.05 -22.06
C THR A 30 -10.48 -45.81 -22.54
N VAL A 31 -11.22 -44.73 -22.77
CA VAL A 31 -10.68 -43.40 -23.03
C VAL A 31 -10.17 -42.82 -21.71
N VAL A 32 -8.93 -42.33 -21.70
CA VAL A 32 -8.34 -41.61 -20.56
C VAL A 32 -8.12 -40.15 -20.98
N PRO A 33 -9.03 -39.22 -20.61
CA PRO A 33 -8.84 -37.80 -20.87
C PRO A 33 -7.66 -37.26 -20.03
N ASP A 34 -6.91 -36.32 -20.60
CA ASP A 34 -5.82 -35.58 -19.92
C ASP A 34 -5.98 -34.08 -20.23
N ALA A 35 -6.34 -33.30 -19.20
CA ALA A 35 -6.51 -31.85 -19.26
C ALA A 35 -5.19 -31.07 -19.07
N GLY A 36 -4.11 -31.75 -18.69
CA GLY A 36 -2.81 -31.19 -18.33
C GLY A 36 -2.60 -31.02 -16.82
N GLU A 37 -1.44 -30.46 -16.46
CA GLU A 37 -1.05 -30.17 -15.07
C GLU A 37 -1.60 -28.81 -14.62
N ASP A 38 -1.83 -28.67 -13.30
CA ASP A 38 -2.24 -27.42 -12.68
C ASP A 38 -1.24 -26.29 -12.97
N LYS A 39 -1.74 -25.08 -13.21
CA LYS A 39 -0.92 -23.92 -13.57
C LYS A 39 -1.27 -22.68 -12.77
N THR A 40 -0.25 -21.96 -12.33
CA THR A 40 -0.37 -20.59 -11.83
C THR A 40 0.03 -19.62 -12.93
N VAL A 41 -0.82 -18.63 -13.23
CA VAL A 41 -0.64 -17.72 -14.36
C VAL A 41 -0.89 -16.28 -13.97
N PHE A 42 -0.26 -15.34 -14.68
CA PHE A 42 -0.47 -13.92 -14.42
C PHE A 42 -1.85 -13.47 -14.92
N LEU A 43 -2.45 -12.50 -14.22
CA LEU A 43 -3.72 -11.88 -14.62
C LEU A 43 -3.66 -11.36 -16.08
N GLY A 44 -4.57 -11.85 -16.92
CA GLY A 44 -4.65 -11.49 -18.34
C GLY A 44 -3.65 -12.21 -19.26
N GLU A 45 -2.83 -13.13 -18.74
CA GLU A 45 -1.93 -13.96 -19.52
C GLU A 45 -2.70 -14.99 -20.36
N ARG A 46 -2.21 -15.27 -21.58
CA ARG A 46 -2.81 -16.31 -22.43
C ARG A 46 -2.28 -17.67 -22.01
N VAL A 47 -3.16 -18.48 -21.44
CA VAL A 47 -2.92 -19.87 -21.07
C VAL A 47 -3.29 -20.77 -22.23
N GLU A 48 -2.41 -21.71 -22.56
CA GLU A 48 -2.66 -22.76 -23.52
C GLU A 48 -3.12 -24.04 -22.81
N PHE A 49 -4.27 -24.55 -23.25
CA PHE A 49 -4.90 -25.80 -22.80
C PHE A 49 -4.81 -26.80 -23.94
N SER A 50 -4.41 -28.03 -23.63
CA SER A 50 -4.15 -29.03 -24.65
C SER A 50 -4.48 -30.42 -24.14
N ALA A 51 -5.32 -31.13 -24.88
CA ALA A 51 -5.74 -32.50 -24.58
C ALA A 51 -4.97 -33.56 -25.39
N ILE A 52 -3.86 -33.17 -26.02
CA ILE A 52 -3.06 -34.03 -26.92
C ILE A 52 -2.59 -35.32 -26.22
N LYS A 53 -2.37 -35.28 -24.90
CA LYS A 53 -1.90 -36.43 -24.12
C LYS A 53 -3.02 -37.45 -23.79
N SER A 54 -4.27 -37.18 -24.17
CA SER A 54 -5.39 -38.09 -23.93
C SER A 54 -5.19 -39.42 -24.67
N VAL A 55 -5.49 -40.54 -24.00
CA VAL A 55 -5.26 -41.88 -24.53
C VAL A 55 -6.56 -42.49 -25.03
N PHE A 56 -6.54 -43.03 -26.25
CA PHE A 56 -7.68 -43.66 -26.91
C PHE A 56 -7.41 -45.13 -27.26
N PRO A 57 -8.45 -45.99 -27.25
CA PRO A 57 -8.34 -47.34 -27.81
C PRO A 57 -8.13 -47.32 -29.33
N SER A 58 -7.51 -48.39 -29.84
CA SER A 58 -7.09 -48.53 -31.24
C SER A 58 -8.23 -48.52 -32.26
N GLU A 59 -9.47 -48.65 -31.80
CA GLU A 59 -10.68 -48.81 -32.61
C GLU A 59 -11.38 -47.45 -32.90
N LEU A 60 -10.98 -46.37 -32.22
CA LEU A 60 -11.54 -45.03 -32.44
C LEU A 60 -10.74 -44.24 -33.48
N THR A 61 -11.43 -43.64 -34.43
CA THR A 61 -10.80 -42.78 -35.44
C THR A 61 -10.77 -41.32 -34.93
N GLU A 62 -9.69 -40.57 -35.16
CA GLU A 62 -9.58 -39.15 -34.73
C GLU A 62 -10.73 -38.27 -35.24
N ALA A 63 -11.36 -38.62 -36.36
CA ALA A 63 -12.50 -37.91 -36.94
C ALA A 63 -13.82 -38.05 -36.15
N GLU A 64 -13.90 -39.01 -35.22
CA GLU A 64 -15.10 -39.32 -34.43
C GLU A 64 -15.05 -38.72 -33.01
N VAL A 65 -13.97 -37.99 -32.70
CA VAL A 65 -13.72 -37.43 -31.36
C VAL A 65 -13.86 -35.91 -31.41
N GLU A 66 -14.65 -35.35 -30.48
CA GLU A 66 -14.74 -33.90 -30.30
C GLU A 66 -14.22 -33.46 -28.94
N TYR A 67 -13.43 -32.40 -28.92
CA TYR A 67 -12.88 -31.79 -27.71
C TYR A 67 -13.58 -30.47 -27.42
N TRP A 68 -14.19 -30.37 -26.24
CA TRP A 68 -14.88 -29.19 -25.76
C TRP A 68 -14.29 -28.74 -24.44
N TRP A 69 -13.90 -27.47 -24.34
CA TRP A 69 -13.29 -26.89 -23.14
C TRP A 69 -14.25 -25.94 -22.45
N ASN A 70 -14.44 -26.14 -21.14
CA ASN A 70 -15.10 -25.19 -20.24
C ASN A 70 -14.06 -24.62 -19.28
N PHE A 71 -13.93 -23.30 -19.19
CA PHE A 71 -12.82 -22.65 -18.49
C PHE A 71 -13.12 -22.25 -17.03
N GLY A 72 -14.34 -22.51 -16.53
CA GLY A 72 -14.75 -22.18 -15.16
C GLY A 72 -15.05 -20.69 -14.90
N ASP A 73 -14.83 -19.80 -15.88
CA ASP A 73 -15.05 -18.34 -15.80
C ASP A 73 -16.44 -17.89 -16.31
N ARG A 74 -17.37 -18.85 -16.53
CA ARG A 74 -18.71 -18.68 -17.14
C ARG A 74 -18.69 -18.23 -18.60
N SER A 75 -17.54 -18.34 -19.27
CA SER A 75 -17.47 -18.07 -20.70
C SER A 75 -18.02 -19.23 -21.54
N PRO A 76 -18.36 -18.98 -22.82
CA PRO A 76 -18.79 -20.03 -23.73
C PRO A 76 -17.69 -21.09 -23.91
N ALA A 77 -18.10 -22.37 -23.96
CA ALA A 77 -17.19 -23.46 -24.21
C ALA A 77 -16.54 -23.35 -25.60
N GLN A 78 -15.28 -23.76 -25.71
CA GLN A 78 -14.51 -23.68 -26.96
C GLN A 78 -14.18 -25.07 -27.49
N LYS A 79 -14.36 -25.27 -28.80
CA LYS A 79 -14.01 -26.52 -29.48
C LYS A 79 -12.56 -26.50 -29.94
N GLY A 80 -11.82 -27.58 -29.69
CA GLY A 80 -10.46 -27.77 -30.18
C GLY A 80 -9.60 -28.65 -29.28
N ILE A 81 -8.63 -29.35 -29.88
CA ILE A 81 -7.63 -30.16 -29.14
C ILE A 81 -6.74 -29.25 -28.31
N THR A 82 -6.35 -28.12 -28.89
CA THR A 82 -5.54 -27.08 -28.26
C THR A 82 -6.26 -25.75 -28.38
N VAL A 83 -6.50 -25.09 -27.25
CA VAL A 83 -7.21 -23.81 -27.15
C VAL A 83 -6.44 -22.86 -26.25
N SER A 84 -6.55 -21.56 -26.50
CA SER A 84 -5.89 -20.54 -25.68
C SER A 84 -6.89 -19.56 -25.08
N ARG A 85 -6.74 -19.27 -23.79
CA ARG A 85 -7.65 -18.44 -23.01
C ARG A 85 -6.89 -17.51 -22.07
N ALA A 86 -7.41 -16.32 -21.86
CA ALA A 86 -6.91 -15.40 -20.83
C ALA A 86 -8.02 -15.09 -19.82
N TYR A 87 -7.64 -15.01 -18.54
CA TYR A 87 -8.56 -14.74 -17.44
C TYR A 87 -8.45 -13.28 -16.99
N ALA A 88 -9.60 -12.62 -16.85
CA ALA A 88 -9.66 -11.18 -16.55
C ALA A 88 -9.75 -10.86 -15.05
N LYS A 89 -9.95 -11.86 -14.18
CA LYS A 89 -10.08 -11.70 -12.73
C LYS A 89 -9.22 -12.74 -12.00
N GLU A 90 -8.66 -12.33 -10.86
CA GLU A 90 -7.95 -13.24 -9.96
C GLU A 90 -8.90 -14.30 -9.39
N GLY A 91 -8.36 -15.49 -9.13
CA GLY A 91 -9.09 -16.62 -8.54
C GLY A 91 -8.64 -17.96 -9.10
N ASP A 92 -9.14 -19.02 -8.48
CA ASP A 92 -8.93 -20.39 -8.93
C ASP A 92 -10.07 -20.80 -9.86
N TYR A 93 -9.70 -21.25 -11.07
CA TYR A 93 -10.63 -21.70 -12.08
C TYR A 93 -10.40 -23.19 -12.35
N THR A 94 -11.47 -23.97 -12.29
CA THR A 94 -11.45 -25.37 -12.75
C THR A 94 -11.78 -25.39 -14.23
N ALA A 95 -10.78 -25.66 -15.06
CA ALA A 95 -10.97 -25.85 -16.49
C ALA A 95 -11.21 -27.34 -16.76
N GLU A 96 -12.30 -27.65 -17.45
CA GLU A 96 -12.73 -29.01 -17.76
C GLU A 96 -12.62 -29.24 -19.27
N VAL A 97 -11.98 -30.35 -19.65
CA VAL A 97 -12.05 -30.89 -21.01
C VAL A 97 -13.12 -31.97 -21.05
N ILE A 98 -14.03 -31.86 -22.02
CA ILE A 98 -15.07 -32.84 -22.31
C ILE A 98 -14.74 -33.43 -23.67
N ILE A 99 -14.35 -34.70 -23.67
CA ILE A 99 -14.05 -35.48 -24.86
C ILE A 99 -15.30 -36.28 -25.21
N LYS A 100 -15.98 -35.89 -26.28
CA LYS A 100 -17.18 -36.57 -26.77
C LYS A 100 -16.80 -37.63 -27.77
N THR A 101 -17.27 -38.84 -27.55
CA THR A 101 -17.01 -39.99 -28.42
C THR A 101 -18.30 -40.79 -28.64
N PRO A 102 -18.38 -41.66 -29.67
CA PRO A 102 -19.56 -42.51 -29.90
C PRO A 102 -19.90 -43.43 -28.72
N ILE A 103 -18.92 -43.74 -27.86
CA ILE A 103 -19.07 -44.61 -26.69
C ILE A 103 -19.42 -43.83 -25.40
N GLY A 104 -19.41 -42.50 -25.43
CA GLY A 104 -19.76 -41.64 -24.31
C GLY A 104 -18.90 -40.37 -24.19
N ASP A 105 -19.23 -39.55 -23.20
CA ASP A 105 -18.52 -38.33 -22.86
C ASP A 105 -17.56 -38.60 -21.69
N PHE A 106 -16.30 -38.22 -21.84
CA PHE A 106 -15.25 -38.36 -20.82
C PHE A 106 -14.74 -36.99 -20.40
N VAL A 107 -14.52 -36.80 -19.10
CA VAL A 107 -14.15 -35.50 -18.53
C VAL A 107 -12.87 -35.62 -17.73
N ASP A 108 -11.97 -34.65 -17.89
CA ASP A 108 -10.87 -34.39 -16.98
C ASP A 108 -10.81 -32.89 -16.65
N SER A 109 -10.17 -32.54 -15.54
CA SER A 109 -10.13 -31.17 -15.04
C SER A 109 -8.74 -30.76 -14.59
N VAL A 110 -8.39 -29.50 -14.84
CA VAL A 110 -7.15 -28.87 -14.40
C VAL A 110 -7.45 -27.58 -13.63
N ILE A 111 -6.68 -27.29 -12.57
CA ILE A 111 -6.82 -26.08 -11.78
C ILE A 111 -5.89 -24.99 -12.35
N ILE A 112 -6.47 -23.83 -12.62
CA ILE A 112 -5.78 -22.64 -13.07
C ILE A 112 -5.90 -21.55 -12.02
N THR A 113 -4.81 -21.27 -11.32
CA THR A 113 -4.74 -20.18 -10.33
C THR A 113 -4.28 -18.90 -11.01
N VAL A 114 -5.16 -17.90 -11.06
CA VAL A 114 -4.90 -16.61 -11.69
C VAL A 114 -4.58 -15.58 -10.62
N THR A 115 -3.38 -14.97 -10.70
CA THR A 115 -2.89 -14.05 -9.67
C THR A 115 -2.19 -12.83 -10.28
N ALA A 116 -2.33 -11.66 -9.66
CA ALA A 116 -1.49 -10.49 -9.93
C ALA A 116 -0.32 -10.37 -8.94
N LYS A 117 -0.19 -11.31 -7.99
CA LYS A 117 0.94 -11.36 -7.05
C LYS A 117 2.11 -12.04 -7.72
N THR A 118 3.16 -11.28 -8.00
CA THR A 118 4.35 -11.76 -8.71
C THR A 118 5.58 -11.60 -7.81
N LEU A 119 6.37 -12.67 -7.73
CA LEU A 119 7.60 -12.76 -6.99
C LEU A 119 8.74 -13.07 -7.95
N PHE A 120 9.71 -12.17 -8.04
CA PHE A 120 10.95 -12.40 -8.77
C PHE A 120 12.08 -12.61 -7.76
N MET A 121 12.79 -13.73 -7.85
CA MET A 121 13.87 -14.06 -6.95
C MET A 121 15.19 -14.15 -7.69
N ILE A 122 16.23 -13.53 -7.13
CA ILE A 122 17.61 -13.65 -7.58
C ILE A 122 18.35 -14.32 -6.43
N VAL A 123 18.72 -15.59 -6.61
CA VAL A 123 19.21 -16.44 -5.51
C VAL A 123 20.60 -16.98 -5.82
N GLY A 124 21.52 -16.89 -4.85
CA GLY A 124 22.84 -17.50 -4.96
C GLY A 124 22.78 -19.03 -4.86
N ARG A 125 23.57 -19.74 -5.68
CA ARG A 125 23.64 -21.22 -5.67
C ARG A 125 24.05 -21.82 -4.32
N ASP A 126 24.75 -21.06 -3.49
CA ASP A 126 25.37 -21.51 -2.24
C ASP A 126 24.55 -21.12 -0.99
N GLU A 127 23.27 -20.78 -1.17
CA GLU A 127 22.37 -20.41 -0.09
C GLU A 127 21.64 -21.62 0.51
N ASP A 128 21.22 -21.49 1.77
CA ASP A 128 20.61 -22.58 2.54
C ASP A 128 19.38 -23.15 1.84
N ALA A 129 19.55 -24.31 1.20
CA ALA A 129 18.49 -24.99 0.43
C ALA A 129 17.19 -25.20 1.23
N ILE A 130 17.30 -25.40 2.55
CA ILE A 130 16.16 -25.55 3.46
C ILE A 130 15.38 -24.23 3.59
N HIS A 131 16.06 -23.11 3.80
CA HIS A 131 15.42 -21.81 3.95
C HIS A 131 14.80 -21.35 2.63
N PHE A 132 15.47 -21.61 1.51
CA PHE A 132 14.96 -21.37 0.17
C PHE A 132 13.69 -22.19 -0.14
N THR A 133 13.71 -23.49 0.11
CA THR A 133 12.53 -24.37 -0.10
C THR A 133 11.35 -23.92 0.77
N ASN A 134 11.62 -23.55 2.02
CA ASN A 134 10.58 -23.02 2.91
C ASN A 134 9.98 -21.70 2.42
N LEU A 135 10.78 -20.85 1.76
CA LEU A 135 10.33 -19.59 1.20
C LEU A 135 9.43 -19.81 -0.01
N ILE A 136 9.82 -20.71 -0.92
CA ILE A 136 9.01 -21.11 -2.10
C ILE A 136 7.67 -21.68 -1.65
N ASN A 137 7.67 -22.68 -0.75
CA ASN A 137 6.45 -23.31 -0.26
C ASN A 137 5.49 -22.29 0.38
N GLN A 138 6.04 -21.23 1.00
CA GLN A 138 5.23 -20.17 1.59
C GLN A 138 4.69 -19.20 0.54
N ALA A 139 5.48 -18.86 -0.48
CA ALA A 139 5.05 -18.03 -1.59
C ALA A 139 3.94 -18.71 -2.42
N GLU A 140 4.06 -20.02 -2.66
CA GLU A 140 3.02 -20.83 -3.32
C GLU A 140 1.71 -20.83 -2.53
N ARG A 141 1.76 -21.00 -1.20
CA ARG A 141 0.58 -20.92 -0.32
C ARG A 141 -0.10 -19.55 -0.29
N LEU A 142 0.58 -18.51 -0.74
CA LEU A 142 0.06 -17.14 -0.81
C LEU A 142 -0.35 -16.76 -2.25
N ASP A 143 -0.36 -17.74 -3.16
CA ASP A 143 -0.70 -17.63 -4.58
C ASP A 143 0.20 -16.65 -5.33
N PHE A 144 1.50 -16.67 -5.07
CA PHE A 144 2.48 -15.93 -5.87
C PHE A 144 2.85 -16.70 -7.14
N LEU A 145 2.92 -15.97 -8.26
CA LEU A 145 3.63 -16.43 -9.44
C LEU A 145 5.13 -16.19 -9.23
N ILE A 146 5.92 -17.27 -9.16
CA ILE A 146 7.33 -17.23 -8.79
C ILE A 146 8.21 -17.38 -10.03
N THR A 147 9.11 -16.44 -10.24
CA THR A 147 10.20 -16.52 -11.22
C THR A 147 11.52 -16.50 -10.46
N THR A 148 12.39 -17.47 -10.70
CA THR A 148 13.68 -17.57 -10.00
C THR A 148 14.84 -17.56 -10.99
N VAL A 149 15.81 -16.70 -10.74
CA VAL A 149 17.11 -16.66 -11.42
C VAL A 149 18.18 -17.10 -10.43
N VAL A 150 18.89 -18.19 -10.77
CA VAL A 150 19.95 -18.75 -9.91
C VAL A 150 21.30 -18.23 -10.36
N VAL A 151 22.03 -17.60 -9.43
CA VAL A 151 23.34 -16.97 -9.66
C VAL A 151 24.46 -17.87 -9.13
N ASP A 152 25.45 -18.18 -9.98
CA ASP A 152 26.59 -19.04 -9.64
C ASP A 152 27.82 -18.26 -9.16
N ASP A 153 27.84 -17.85 -7.89
CA ASP A 153 28.82 -16.91 -7.31
C ASP A 153 30.25 -17.48 -7.10
N ARG A 154 30.64 -18.52 -7.86
CA ARG A 154 31.93 -19.22 -7.70
C ARG A 154 33.11 -18.54 -8.42
N ASN A 155 32.84 -17.72 -9.46
CA ASN A 155 33.86 -16.95 -10.18
C ASN A 155 33.41 -15.49 -10.33
N SER A 156 34.14 -14.54 -9.73
CA SER A 156 33.82 -13.11 -9.73
C SER A 156 34.45 -12.31 -10.90
N ASP A 157 34.68 -12.96 -12.04
CA ASP A 157 35.25 -12.31 -13.23
C ASP A 157 34.27 -11.28 -13.84
N ILE A 158 34.76 -10.27 -14.56
CA ILE A 158 33.91 -9.24 -15.22
C ILE A 158 32.84 -9.87 -16.15
N THR A 159 33.16 -11.01 -16.75
CA THR A 159 32.23 -11.81 -17.58
C THR A 159 31.09 -12.48 -16.81
N PHE A 160 31.15 -12.50 -15.48
CA PHE A 160 30.13 -13.05 -14.60
C PHE A 160 28.94 -12.10 -14.43
N GLU A 161 29.20 -10.82 -14.20
CA GLU A 161 28.14 -9.81 -14.05
C GLU A 161 27.33 -9.64 -15.34
N ASP A 162 27.98 -9.68 -16.51
CA ASP A 162 27.29 -9.61 -17.81
C ASP A 162 26.42 -10.86 -18.08
N ARG A 163 26.78 -12.02 -17.52
CA ARG A 163 25.97 -13.25 -17.63
C ARG A 163 24.70 -13.17 -16.79
N ILE A 164 24.82 -12.70 -15.54
CA ILE A 164 23.68 -12.52 -14.64
C ILE A 164 22.70 -11.50 -15.22
N LEU A 165 23.22 -10.42 -15.80
CA LEU A 165 22.39 -9.46 -16.51
C LEU A 165 21.66 -10.12 -17.69
N GLY A 166 22.33 -10.98 -18.45
CA GLY A 166 21.69 -11.80 -19.48
C GLY A 166 20.53 -12.63 -18.92
N ASP A 167 20.79 -13.42 -17.88
CA ASP A 167 19.79 -14.31 -17.27
C ASP A 167 18.58 -13.54 -16.69
N ILE A 168 18.82 -12.35 -16.13
CA ILE A 168 17.78 -11.44 -15.65
C ILE A 168 16.98 -10.85 -16.82
N LEU A 169 17.66 -10.45 -17.90
CA LEU A 169 17.03 -9.85 -19.08
C LEU A 169 16.28 -10.87 -19.94
N ASP A 170 16.65 -12.14 -19.91
CA ASP A 170 15.87 -13.23 -20.51
C ASP A 170 14.46 -13.31 -19.90
N HIS A 171 14.34 -12.92 -18.63
CA HIS A 171 13.07 -12.83 -17.89
C HIS A 171 12.56 -11.38 -17.78
N LYS A 172 12.89 -10.49 -18.74
CA LYS A 172 12.52 -9.06 -18.68
C LYS A 172 11.01 -8.85 -18.52
N SER A 173 10.18 -9.71 -19.11
CA SER A 173 8.73 -9.56 -19.08
C SER A 173 8.13 -9.84 -17.70
N GLU A 174 8.69 -10.83 -17.01
CA GLU A 174 8.36 -11.28 -15.66
C GLU A 174 8.89 -10.25 -14.66
N LEU A 175 10.11 -9.76 -14.88
CA LEU A 175 10.75 -8.74 -14.07
C LEU A 175 9.98 -7.41 -14.09
N ALA A 176 9.51 -6.95 -15.25
CA ALA A 176 8.71 -5.73 -15.37
C ALA A 176 7.34 -5.83 -14.65
N ARG A 177 6.81 -7.05 -14.55
CA ARG A 177 5.54 -7.35 -13.87
C ARG A 177 5.72 -7.68 -12.39
N ALA A 178 6.96 -7.82 -11.90
CA ALA A 178 7.27 -8.19 -10.53
C ALA A 178 6.82 -7.11 -9.54
N ARG A 179 5.99 -7.49 -8.56
CA ARG A 179 5.59 -6.61 -7.45
C ARG A 179 6.54 -6.72 -6.27
N LEU A 180 7.11 -7.91 -6.07
CA LEU A 180 8.14 -8.17 -5.06
C LEU A 180 9.36 -8.79 -5.74
N ILE A 181 10.53 -8.20 -5.50
CA ILE A 181 11.81 -8.71 -5.94
C ILE A 181 12.62 -9.07 -4.70
N ILE A 182 13.04 -10.31 -4.58
CA ILE A 182 13.91 -10.77 -3.49
C ILE A 182 15.29 -11.06 -4.07
N GLY A 183 16.27 -10.25 -3.69
CA GLY A 183 17.68 -10.54 -3.92
C GLY A 183 18.26 -11.24 -2.70
N TRP A 184 18.73 -12.47 -2.87
CA TRP A 184 19.41 -13.22 -1.83
C TRP A 184 20.69 -13.79 -2.46
N THR A 185 21.79 -13.06 -2.26
CA THR A 185 23.06 -13.33 -2.93
C THR A 185 24.19 -12.93 -1.99
N LYS A 186 25.31 -13.67 -2.03
CA LYS A 186 26.54 -13.26 -1.36
C LYS A 186 27.19 -12.12 -2.17
N GLY A 187 27.80 -11.15 -1.49
CA GLY A 187 28.71 -10.21 -2.15
C GLY A 187 28.11 -9.03 -2.94
N SER A 188 26.78 -8.82 -2.94
CA SER A 188 26.06 -7.71 -3.64
C SER A 188 26.03 -7.78 -5.17
N THR A 189 26.22 -8.97 -5.73
CA THR A 189 26.23 -9.24 -7.18
C THR A 189 24.87 -8.94 -7.84
N GLU A 190 23.78 -9.26 -7.14
CA GLU A 190 22.42 -8.91 -7.52
C GLU A 190 22.22 -7.40 -7.60
N MET A 191 22.80 -6.65 -6.65
CA MET A 191 22.67 -5.19 -6.60
C MET A 191 23.32 -4.51 -7.80
N ASN A 192 24.53 -4.94 -8.17
CA ASN A 192 25.26 -4.41 -9.34
C ASN A 192 24.52 -4.69 -10.64
N SER A 193 23.89 -5.86 -10.74
CA SER A 193 23.09 -6.25 -11.90
C SER A 193 21.83 -5.39 -12.00
N LEU A 194 21.11 -5.21 -10.88
CA LEU A 194 19.90 -4.37 -10.85
C LEU A 194 20.20 -2.89 -11.14
N LEU A 195 21.40 -2.39 -10.80
CA LEU A 195 21.84 -1.02 -11.09
C LEU A 195 22.00 -0.72 -12.58
N ARG A 196 22.23 -1.74 -13.41
CA ARG A 196 22.45 -1.59 -14.87
C ARG A 196 21.15 -1.70 -15.67
N LEU A 197 20.02 -1.93 -15.00
CA LEU A 197 18.71 -1.98 -15.64
C LEU A 197 18.21 -0.59 -16.06
N GLU A 198 17.31 -0.58 -17.04
CA GLU A 198 16.66 0.64 -17.53
C GLU A 198 15.83 1.32 -16.41
N ALA A 199 15.96 2.64 -16.31
CA ALA A 199 15.21 3.43 -15.33
C ALA A 199 13.70 3.27 -15.54
N GLY A 200 12.97 2.99 -14.45
CA GLY A 200 11.51 2.83 -14.48
C GLY A 200 11.02 1.40 -14.75
N LEU A 201 11.88 0.46 -15.15
CA LEU A 201 11.49 -0.95 -15.33
C LEU A 201 10.92 -1.57 -14.05
N LEU A 202 11.44 -1.15 -12.89
CA LEU A 202 11.08 -1.69 -11.57
C LEU A 202 10.28 -0.69 -10.71
N SER A 203 9.63 0.31 -11.32
CA SER A 203 8.96 1.39 -10.57
C SER A 203 7.86 0.88 -9.63
N ASN A 204 7.21 -0.23 -10.00
CA ASN A 204 6.12 -0.83 -9.23
C ASN A 204 6.59 -1.91 -8.25
N ALA A 205 7.87 -2.29 -8.30
CA ALA A 205 8.42 -3.37 -7.49
C ALA A 205 8.87 -2.87 -6.11
N SER A 206 8.60 -3.67 -5.08
CA SER A 206 9.28 -3.61 -3.78
C SER A 206 10.52 -4.51 -3.85
N ILE A 207 11.72 -3.96 -3.64
CA ILE A 207 12.96 -4.73 -3.66
C ILE A 207 13.39 -5.04 -2.23
N VAL A 208 13.57 -6.33 -1.93
CA VAL A 208 14.01 -6.82 -0.63
C VAL A 208 15.32 -7.57 -0.82
N ILE A 209 16.35 -7.15 -0.09
CA ILE A 209 17.70 -7.70 -0.21
C ILE A 209 18.02 -8.43 1.09
N ALA A 210 18.08 -9.77 1.02
CA ALA A 210 18.49 -10.60 2.13
C ALA A 210 20.00 -10.54 2.32
N SER A 211 20.43 -10.17 3.52
CA SER A 211 21.83 -9.98 3.84
C SER A 211 22.06 -10.17 5.33
N ASP A 212 23.15 -10.86 5.69
CA ASP A 212 23.57 -11.04 7.09
C ASP A 212 23.97 -9.71 7.76
N SER A 213 24.34 -8.70 6.96
CA SER A 213 24.70 -7.36 7.45
C SER A 213 23.90 -6.23 6.75
N PRO A 214 22.59 -6.10 7.02
CA PRO A 214 21.72 -5.14 6.32
C PRO A 214 22.23 -3.69 6.32
N GLY A 215 22.93 -3.28 7.39
CA GLY A 215 23.51 -1.95 7.52
C GLY A 215 24.67 -1.64 6.56
N LEU A 216 25.48 -2.64 6.17
CA LEU A 216 26.57 -2.47 5.19
C LEU A 216 26.01 -2.44 3.76
N THR A 217 25.01 -3.27 3.50
CA THR A 217 24.28 -3.38 2.22
C THR A 217 23.52 -2.11 1.88
N THR A 218 23.06 -1.37 2.90
CA THR A 218 22.38 -0.07 2.76
C THR A 218 23.21 0.97 2.00
N ARG A 219 24.52 1.04 2.25
CA ARG A 219 25.40 2.00 1.57
C ARG A 219 25.52 1.75 0.07
N ARG A 220 25.39 0.49 -0.35
CA ARG A 220 25.47 0.09 -1.76
C ARG A 220 24.11 0.23 -2.45
N GLY A 221 23.02 -0.07 -1.74
CA GLY A 221 21.67 0.01 -2.28
C GLY A 221 21.09 1.42 -2.43
N GLU A 222 21.69 2.46 -1.84
CA GLU A 222 21.25 3.86 -2.07
C GLU A 222 21.31 4.23 -3.56
N ARG A 223 22.36 3.80 -4.28
CA ARG A 223 22.49 4.03 -5.72
C ARG A 223 21.39 3.31 -6.51
N LEU A 224 20.96 2.14 -6.04
CA LEU A 224 19.92 1.36 -6.68
C LEU A 224 18.59 2.13 -6.64
N TYR A 225 18.28 2.73 -5.50
CA TYR A 225 17.10 3.56 -5.36
C TYR A 225 17.13 4.77 -6.30
N ASP A 226 18.28 5.44 -6.44
CA ASP A 226 18.39 6.66 -7.26
C ASP A 226 18.26 6.40 -8.76
N ILE A 227 18.81 5.29 -9.25
CA ILE A 227 18.82 4.94 -10.68
C ILE A 227 17.51 4.26 -11.08
N VAL A 228 17.08 3.25 -10.32
CA VAL A 228 15.97 2.37 -10.69
C VAL A 228 14.61 2.92 -10.23
N LYS A 229 14.60 3.73 -9.17
CA LYS A 229 13.39 4.34 -8.55
C LYS A 229 12.25 3.34 -8.27
N PRO A 230 12.51 2.24 -7.55
CA PRO A 230 11.48 1.28 -7.17
C PRO A 230 10.53 1.84 -6.11
N LYS A 231 9.41 1.15 -5.86
CA LYS A 231 8.40 1.53 -4.86
C LYS A 231 9.03 1.65 -3.47
N ASN A 232 9.80 0.65 -3.07
CA ASN A 232 10.58 0.62 -1.82
C ASN A 232 11.82 -0.28 -2.00
N VAL A 233 12.90 0.00 -1.26
CA VAL A 233 14.04 -0.93 -1.11
C VAL A 233 14.30 -1.18 0.37
N ALA A 234 14.47 -2.43 0.75
CA ALA A 234 14.81 -2.81 2.13
C ALA A 234 15.90 -3.87 2.13
N ALA A 235 16.95 -3.67 2.91
CA ALA A 235 17.86 -4.75 3.28
C ALA A 235 17.34 -5.42 4.55
N VAL A 236 17.23 -6.75 4.57
CA VAL A 236 16.67 -7.52 5.68
C VAL A 236 17.55 -8.72 6.00
N LEU A 237 17.48 -9.24 7.22
CA LEU A 237 18.01 -10.57 7.50
C LEU A 237 17.20 -11.64 6.74
N PRO A 238 17.83 -12.78 6.36
CA PRO A 238 17.14 -13.89 5.71
C PRO A 238 15.90 -14.40 6.46
N SER A 239 15.89 -14.31 7.80
CA SER A 239 14.74 -14.71 8.63
C SER A 239 13.47 -13.89 8.35
N LEU A 240 13.61 -12.63 7.92
CA LEU A 240 12.50 -11.70 7.69
C LEU A 240 11.89 -11.82 6.29
N LEU A 241 12.47 -12.63 5.39
CA LEU A 241 11.95 -12.83 4.03
C LEU A 241 10.52 -13.36 4.03
N LYS A 242 10.19 -14.22 5.00
CA LYS A 242 8.83 -14.75 5.19
C LYS A 242 7.83 -13.64 5.48
N THR A 243 8.23 -12.65 6.27
CA THR A 243 7.41 -11.50 6.64
C THR A 243 7.29 -10.52 5.48
N ALA A 244 8.34 -10.38 4.66
CA ALA A 244 8.28 -9.61 3.43
C ALA A 244 7.25 -10.18 2.44
N LEU A 245 7.20 -11.51 2.26
CA LEU A 245 6.18 -12.18 1.44
C LEU A 245 4.76 -11.92 1.94
N GLN A 246 4.54 -12.06 3.25
CA GLN A 246 3.23 -11.78 3.88
C GLN A 246 2.85 -10.29 3.75
N GLY A 247 3.84 -9.41 3.78
CA GLY A 247 3.67 -7.97 3.58
C GLY A 247 3.20 -7.62 2.17
N GLU A 248 3.78 -8.22 1.12
CA GLU A 248 3.30 -7.98 -0.25
C GLU A 248 1.89 -8.56 -0.43
N ALA A 249 1.62 -9.74 0.12
CA ALA A 249 0.27 -10.32 0.08
C ALA A 249 -0.79 -9.43 0.76
N SER A 250 -0.41 -8.64 1.76
CA SER A 250 -1.28 -7.68 2.46
C SER A 250 -1.20 -6.24 1.92
N GLY A 251 -0.38 -5.99 0.90
CA GLY A 251 -0.27 -4.72 0.18
C GLY A 251 0.77 -3.73 0.71
N ASP A 252 1.47 -4.05 1.81
CA ASP A 252 2.54 -3.22 2.37
C ASP A 252 3.67 -4.04 3.02
N VAL A 253 4.70 -4.32 2.22
CA VAL A 253 5.93 -5.02 2.62
C VAL A 253 6.64 -4.31 3.79
N ILE A 254 6.68 -2.98 3.79
CA ILE A 254 7.47 -2.21 4.76
C ILE A 254 6.81 -2.27 6.12
N SER A 255 5.49 -2.10 6.18
CA SER A 255 4.73 -2.20 7.43
C SER A 255 4.82 -3.60 8.04
N ALA A 256 4.87 -4.67 7.24
CA ALA A 256 5.05 -6.03 7.73
C ALA A 256 6.43 -6.24 8.36
N ILE A 257 7.51 -5.85 7.66
CA ILE A 257 8.88 -5.98 8.17
C ILE A 257 9.08 -5.13 9.44
N GLN A 258 8.50 -3.93 9.49
CA GLN A 258 8.59 -3.03 10.66
C GLN A 258 7.98 -3.62 11.93
N LYS A 259 6.89 -4.41 11.81
CA LYS A 259 6.24 -5.05 12.98
C LYS A 259 7.15 -6.04 13.68
N GLU A 260 8.12 -6.61 12.98
CA GLU A 260 9.08 -7.59 13.52
C GLU A 260 10.26 -6.93 14.27
N GLY A 261 10.40 -5.61 14.14
CA GLY A 261 11.11 -4.75 15.09
C GLY A 261 12.62 -4.61 14.90
N SER A 262 13.35 -5.66 14.50
CA SER A 262 14.81 -5.58 14.35
C SER A 262 15.33 -6.32 13.12
N GLY A 263 16.52 -5.95 12.65
CA GLY A 263 17.19 -6.74 11.62
C GLY A 263 16.87 -6.38 10.17
N PHE A 264 16.31 -5.19 9.95
CA PHE A 264 16.13 -4.59 8.64
C PHE A 264 16.75 -3.20 8.58
N THR A 265 17.04 -2.72 7.37
CA THR A 265 17.40 -1.34 7.10
C THR A 265 16.71 -0.90 5.83
N LEU A 266 15.96 0.19 5.92
CA LEU A 266 15.27 0.77 4.77
C LEU A 266 16.27 1.57 3.93
N ILE A 267 16.19 1.37 2.63
CA ILE A 267 17.02 2.00 1.62
C ILE A 267 16.11 2.91 0.80
N GLY A 268 16.35 4.21 0.83
CA GLY A 268 15.55 5.16 0.07
C GLY A 268 15.91 6.62 0.37
N VAL A 269 15.02 7.53 -0.01
CA VAL A 269 15.14 9.00 0.15
C VAL A 269 15.61 9.46 1.55
N HIS A 270 15.30 8.64 2.55
CA HIS A 270 15.53 8.88 3.98
C HIS A 270 16.98 8.62 4.41
N SER A 271 17.72 7.80 3.66
CA SER A 271 19.11 7.41 3.95
C SER A 271 20.14 8.34 3.29
N ARG A 272 19.71 9.19 2.34
CA ARG A 272 20.52 10.11 1.51
C ARG A 272 21.60 10.94 2.24
N ARG A 273 21.46 11.18 3.55
CA ARG A 273 22.35 12.07 4.32
C ARG A 273 23.16 11.36 5.41
N ASN A 274 23.19 10.03 5.43
CA ASN A 274 23.93 9.23 6.43
C ASN A 274 25.46 9.15 6.16
N GLY A 275 26.02 10.08 5.38
CA GLY A 275 27.45 10.23 5.20
C GLY A 275 28.14 10.75 6.48
N ASN A 276 28.68 9.82 7.29
CA ASN A 276 29.69 9.98 8.33
C ASN A 276 30.00 11.41 8.80
N LYS A 277 29.19 11.93 9.76
CA LYS A 277 29.53 12.80 10.91
C LYS A 277 28.29 13.62 11.30
N VAL A 278 27.95 13.61 12.58
CA VAL A 278 26.90 14.50 13.12
C VAL A 278 27.40 15.94 12.95
N THR A 279 26.77 16.70 12.08
CA THR A 279 26.99 18.14 11.90
C THR A 279 25.82 18.88 12.52
N PHE A 280 26.01 20.12 12.99
CA PHE A 280 24.94 20.94 13.58
C PHE A 280 23.67 20.99 12.70
N TYR A 281 23.82 21.07 11.38
CA TYR A 281 22.71 21.12 10.42
C TYR A 281 22.12 19.75 9.99
N ASN A 282 22.58 18.64 10.56
CA ASN A 282 22.13 17.28 10.25
C ASN A 282 21.75 16.48 11.51
N PHE A 283 21.78 17.14 12.68
CA PHE A 283 21.48 16.52 13.96
C PHE A 283 20.06 15.93 13.99
N PHE A 284 19.10 16.66 13.42
CA PHE A 284 17.69 16.26 13.48
C PHE A 284 17.37 15.11 12.53
N SER A 285 17.92 15.10 11.31
CA SER A 285 17.86 13.93 10.42
C SER A 285 18.43 12.66 11.08
N HIS A 286 19.57 12.77 11.76
CA HIS A 286 20.14 11.63 12.50
C HIS A 286 19.23 11.15 13.64
N PHE A 287 18.59 12.09 14.36
CA PHE A 287 17.61 11.76 15.40
C PHE A 287 16.38 11.04 14.84
N ILE A 288 15.80 11.55 13.75
CA ILE A 288 14.67 10.89 13.07
C ILE A 288 15.05 9.49 12.59
N ASN A 289 16.22 9.34 11.97
CA ASN A 289 16.71 8.02 11.54
C ASN A 289 16.93 7.07 12.73
N ALA A 290 17.37 7.58 13.88
CA ALA A 290 17.48 6.78 15.10
C ALA A 290 16.11 6.34 15.63
N LEU A 291 15.07 7.18 15.53
CA LEU A 291 13.70 6.81 15.90
C LEU A 291 13.14 5.73 14.97
N VAL A 292 13.35 5.85 13.65
CA VAL A 292 12.92 4.84 12.67
C VAL A 292 13.62 3.50 12.93
N LYS A 293 14.93 3.51 13.20
CA LYS A 293 15.69 2.30 13.57
C LYS A 293 15.21 1.65 14.87
N ARG A 294 14.55 2.41 15.75
CA ARG A 294 13.96 1.93 17.00
C ARG A 294 12.47 1.52 16.87
N GLY A 295 11.95 1.45 15.64
CA GLY A 295 10.60 0.97 15.36
C GLY A 295 9.52 2.05 15.37
N VAL A 296 9.86 3.33 15.42
CA VAL A 296 8.87 4.41 15.26
C VAL A 296 8.46 4.52 13.80
N SER A 297 7.16 4.46 13.52
CA SER A 297 6.66 4.53 12.14
C SER A 297 6.99 5.89 11.50
N VAL A 298 7.43 5.87 10.24
CA VAL A 298 7.73 7.07 9.46
C VAL A 298 6.49 7.96 9.34
N ASN A 299 5.30 7.37 9.23
CA ASN A 299 4.04 8.10 9.16
C ASN A 299 3.76 8.87 10.46
N THR A 300 4.00 8.27 11.63
CA THR A 300 3.86 8.96 12.92
C THR A 300 4.81 10.13 13.04
N ILE A 301 6.08 9.93 12.66
CA ILE A 301 7.08 11.00 12.65
C ILE A 301 6.63 12.13 11.72
N LEU A 302 6.22 11.79 10.49
CA LEU A 302 5.75 12.75 9.50
C LEU A 302 4.58 13.59 10.02
N LEU A 303 3.58 12.99 10.67
CA LEU A 303 2.45 13.72 11.24
C LEU A 303 2.90 14.72 12.32
N ILE A 304 3.85 14.33 13.18
CA ILE A 304 4.43 15.21 14.20
C ILE A 304 5.20 16.36 13.55
N LEU A 305 6.00 16.06 12.52
CA LEU A 305 6.80 17.04 11.78
C LEU A 305 5.93 18.01 10.96
N MET A 306 4.77 17.56 10.49
CA MET A 306 3.83 18.38 9.73
C MET A 306 3.09 19.40 10.60
N LEU A 307 2.83 19.11 11.87
CA LEU A 307 2.03 19.99 12.74
C LEU A 307 2.57 21.44 12.83
N PRO A 308 3.86 21.69 13.13
CA PRO A 308 4.41 23.06 13.16
C PRO A 308 4.36 23.76 11.80
N ILE A 309 4.55 23.00 10.71
CA ILE A 309 4.52 23.52 9.35
C ILE A 309 3.11 23.93 8.96
N VAL A 310 2.13 23.05 9.21
CA VAL A 310 0.71 23.34 8.98
C VAL A 310 0.31 24.59 9.77
N ALA A 311 0.70 24.68 11.05
CA ALA A 311 0.42 25.87 11.85
C ALA A 311 1.02 27.15 11.24
N THR A 312 2.21 27.06 10.65
CA THR A 312 2.88 28.18 9.96
C THR A 312 2.15 28.55 8.67
N ILE A 313 1.71 27.57 7.88
CA ILE A 313 0.91 27.78 6.67
C ILE A 313 -0.40 28.48 7.04
N VAL A 314 -1.13 27.95 8.02
CA VAL A 314 -2.39 28.52 8.52
C VAL A 314 -2.18 29.94 9.04
N SER A 315 -1.12 30.17 9.82
CA SER A 315 -0.73 31.51 10.31
C SER A 315 -0.47 32.48 9.16
N PHE A 316 0.28 32.03 8.14
CA PHE A 316 0.54 32.82 6.94
C PHE A 316 -0.75 33.23 6.23
N PHE A 317 -1.67 32.29 5.97
CA PHE A 317 -2.96 32.62 5.35
C PHE A 317 -3.80 33.57 6.21
N ARG A 318 -3.76 33.43 7.53
CA ARG A 318 -4.50 34.31 8.43
C ARG A 318 -3.93 35.73 8.47
N HIS A 319 -2.60 35.88 8.50
CA HIS A 319 -1.94 37.18 8.61
C HIS A 319 -1.79 37.89 7.27
N VAL A 320 -1.39 37.17 6.22
CA VAL A 320 -1.08 37.75 4.90
C VAL A 320 -2.32 37.84 4.04
N VAL A 321 -3.07 36.74 3.90
CA VAL A 321 -4.29 36.75 3.06
C VAL A 321 -5.42 37.45 3.81
N GLY A 322 -5.63 37.12 5.09
CA GLY A 322 -6.66 37.72 5.93
C GLY A 322 -7.92 36.87 6.10
N ILE A 323 -7.82 35.56 5.86
CA ILE A 323 -8.93 34.62 6.05
C ILE A 323 -9.24 34.53 7.56
N LYS A 324 -10.52 34.68 7.91
CA LYS A 324 -10.95 34.46 9.30
C LYS A 324 -11.18 32.97 9.49
N SER A 325 -10.66 32.40 10.56
CA SER A 325 -10.85 30.98 10.89
C SER A 325 -11.09 30.83 12.38
N LEU A 326 -11.55 29.65 12.80
CA LEU A 326 -11.71 29.26 14.20
C LEU A 326 -10.34 29.13 14.92
N GLY A 327 -9.63 30.24 15.06
CA GLY A 327 -8.25 30.25 15.52
C GLY A 327 -7.26 29.64 14.51
N VAL A 328 -6.02 29.44 14.95
CA VAL A 328 -4.97 28.74 14.17
C VAL A 328 -5.00 27.24 14.44
N TYR A 329 -5.42 26.85 15.65
CA TYR A 329 -5.39 25.47 16.13
C TYR A 329 -6.32 24.54 15.33
N ILE A 330 -7.60 24.92 15.18
CA ILE A 330 -8.62 24.09 14.53
C ILE A 330 -8.31 23.79 13.07
N PRO A 331 -8.01 24.79 12.21
CA PRO A 331 -7.65 24.48 10.83
C PRO A 331 -6.38 23.63 10.73
N SER A 332 -5.44 23.77 11.66
CA SER A 332 -4.20 22.97 11.67
C SER A 332 -4.47 21.51 12.01
N ILE A 333 -5.25 21.27 13.04
CA ILE A 333 -5.62 19.91 13.45
C ILE A 333 -6.54 19.25 12.44
N LEU A 334 -7.50 19.99 11.87
CA LEU A 334 -8.36 19.48 10.80
C LEU A 334 -7.54 19.05 9.57
N THR A 335 -6.49 19.81 9.22
CA THR A 335 -5.56 19.43 8.15
C THR A 335 -4.88 18.08 8.45
N ILE A 336 -4.42 17.87 9.68
CA ILE A 336 -3.78 16.61 10.10
C ILE A 336 -4.77 15.45 10.03
N THR A 337 -6.02 15.66 10.44
CA THR A 337 -7.09 14.67 10.29
C THR A 337 -7.31 14.31 8.83
N PHE A 338 -7.31 15.30 7.91
CA PHE A 338 -7.39 15.02 6.47
C PHE A 338 -6.18 14.25 5.95
N VAL A 339 -4.97 14.51 6.46
CA VAL A 339 -3.77 13.71 6.13
C VAL A 339 -3.91 12.27 6.62
N ALA A 340 -4.47 12.06 7.81
CA ALA A 340 -4.59 10.73 8.42
C ALA A 340 -5.70 9.86 7.80
N ILE A 341 -6.88 10.43 7.56
CA ILE A 341 -8.07 9.70 7.08
C ILE A 341 -8.27 9.84 5.56
N GLY A 342 -7.65 10.84 4.94
CA GLY A 342 -7.94 11.27 3.59
C GLY A 342 -9.00 12.37 3.53
N ILE A 343 -8.94 13.19 2.49
CA ILE A 343 -9.80 14.37 2.34
C ILE A 343 -11.27 14.02 2.14
N TYR A 344 -11.59 12.99 1.35
CA TYR A 344 -12.99 12.65 1.05
C TYR A 344 -13.74 12.16 2.28
N ALA A 345 -13.17 11.20 3.01
CA ALA A 345 -13.74 10.68 4.24
C ALA A 345 -13.74 11.75 5.35
N GLY A 346 -12.63 12.50 5.51
CA GLY A 346 -12.56 13.60 6.47
C GLY A 346 -13.61 14.69 6.22
N LEU A 347 -13.80 15.10 4.97
CA LEU A 347 -14.78 16.12 4.59
C LEU A 347 -16.22 15.63 4.80
N PHE A 348 -16.50 14.37 4.49
CA PHE A 348 -17.80 13.76 4.74
C PHE A 348 -18.13 13.76 6.24
N ILE A 349 -17.19 13.31 7.08
CA ILE A 349 -17.40 13.22 8.53
C ILE A 349 -17.56 14.62 9.14
N ILE A 350 -16.73 15.61 8.78
CA ILE A 350 -16.90 16.96 9.33
C ILE A 350 -18.24 17.59 8.94
N LEU A 351 -18.69 17.43 7.68
CA LEU A 351 -20.00 17.94 7.25
C LEU A 351 -21.14 17.28 8.02
N LEU A 352 -21.07 15.95 8.19
CA LEU A 352 -22.04 15.19 8.97
C LEU A 352 -22.11 15.69 10.42
N ILE A 353 -20.97 15.83 11.08
CA ILE A 353 -20.98 16.20 12.50
C ILE A 353 -21.37 17.68 12.69
N VAL A 354 -20.96 18.59 11.80
CA VAL A 354 -21.43 19.99 11.81
C VAL A 354 -22.94 20.08 11.63
N ALA A 355 -23.51 19.24 10.75
CA ALA A 355 -24.97 19.15 10.56
C ALA A 355 -25.66 18.65 11.84
N ILE A 356 -25.16 17.58 12.45
CA ILE A 356 -25.70 17.01 13.69
C ILE A 356 -25.58 18.02 14.85
N GLY A 357 -24.42 18.67 15.01
CA GLY A 357 -24.21 19.69 16.04
C GLY A 357 -25.16 20.88 15.89
N THR A 358 -25.40 21.33 14.65
CA THR A 358 -26.39 22.37 14.36
C THR A 358 -27.81 21.94 14.69
N LEU A 359 -28.19 20.71 14.32
CA LEU A 359 -29.51 20.15 14.59
C LEU A 359 -29.72 20.00 16.10
N MET A 360 -28.69 19.56 16.81
CA MET A 360 -28.71 19.41 18.27
C MET A 360 -28.84 20.76 18.97
N ARG A 361 -28.16 21.80 18.49
CA ARG A 361 -28.33 23.17 18.99
C ARG A 361 -29.77 23.66 18.84
N ILE A 362 -30.44 23.36 17.72
CA ILE A 362 -31.84 23.74 17.49
C ILE A 362 -32.76 22.99 18.46
N ALA A 363 -32.54 21.68 18.64
CA ALA A 363 -33.32 20.86 19.57
C ALA A 363 -33.16 21.34 21.03
N LEU A 364 -31.92 21.58 21.47
CA LEU A 364 -31.60 21.97 22.85
C LEU A 364 -31.97 23.42 23.18
N ARG A 365 -32.17 24.27 22.17
CA ARG A 365 -32.68 25.64 22.39
C ARG A 365 -34.02 25.63 23.12
N ARG A 366 -34.87 24.62 22.93
CA ARG A 366 -36.16 24.50 23.63
C ARG A 366 -36.01 24.18 25.12
N LEU A 367 -34.91 23.53 25.51
CA LEU A 367 -34.70 23.01 26.86
C LEU A 367 -34.07 24.03 27.83
N ARG A 368 -33.75 25.24 27.37
CA ARG A 368 -33.16 26.35 28.18
C ARG A 368 -32.00 25.92 29.10
N LEU A 369 -31.20 24.94 28.67
CA LEU A 369 -30.06 24.43 29.42
C LEU A 369 -28.95 25.47 29.55
N GLN A 370 -28.19 25.43 30.65
CA GLN A 370 -26.94 26.19 30.80
C GLN A 370 -25.91 25.75 29.75
N TYR A 371 -24.89 26.59 29.52
CA TYR A 371 -23.85 26.34 28.51
C TYR A 371 -23.14 25.00 28.71
N LEU A 372 -22.58 24.73 29.90
CA LEU A 372 -21.79 23.51 30.14
C LEU A 372 -22.60 22.21 29.92
N PRO A 373 -23.81 22.03 30.50
CA PRO A 373 -24.65 20.87 30.21
C PRO A 373 -25.04 20.75 28.73
N ARG A 374 -25.29 21.88 28.04
CA ARG A 374 -25.63 21.89 26.61
C ARG A 374 -24.48 21.36 25.75
N MET A 375 -23.24 21.76 26.04
CA MET A 375 -22.06 21.28 25.33
C MET A 375 -21.85 19.78 25.56
N ALA A 376 -21.96 19.32 26.82
CA ALA A 376 -21.83 17.90 27.16
C ALA A 376 -22.84 17.04 26.38
N VAL A 377 -24.12 17.42 26.36
CA VAL A 377 -25.15 16.68 25.62
C VAL A 377 -24.86 16.68 24.11
N THR A 378 -24.34 17.78 23.56
CA THR A 378 -23.99 17.85 22.14
C THR A 378 -22.83 16.90 21.80
N ILE A 379 -21.78 16.87 22.62
CA ILE A 379 -20.64 15.96 22.46
C ILE A 379 -21.08 14.50 22.57
N THR A 380 -21.98 14.17 23.49
CA THR A 380 -22.54 12.81 23.61
C THR A 380 -23.27 12.38 22.34
N VAL A 381 -24.13 13.23 21.78
CA VAL A 381 -24.88 12.91 20.54
C VAL A 381 -23.94 12.74 19.35
N VAL A 382 -22.94 13.62 19.23
CA VAL A 382 -21.90 13.51 18.21
C VAL A 382 -21.11 12.20 18.33
N SER A 383 -20.76 11.81 19.56
CA SER A 383 -20.05 10.55 19.82
C SER A 383 -20.91 9.34 19.43
N CYS A 384 -22.20 9.35 19.77
CA CYS A 384 -23.14 8.32 19.32
C CYS A 384 -23.27 8.28 17.79
N ALA A 385 -23.28 9.43 17.12
CA ALA A 385 -23.34 9.49 15.66
C ALA A 385 -22.09 8.89 15.00
N ILE A 386 -20.91 9.14 15.56
CA ILE A 386 -19.65 8.52 15.13
C ILE A 386 -19.69 6.99 15.31
N LEU A 387 -20.21 6.50 16.44
CA LEU A 387 -20.36 5.06 16.66
C LEU A 387 -21.33 4.43 15.65
N ALA A 388 -22.45 5.10 15.36
CA ALA A 388 -23.38 4.66 14.33
C ALA A 388 -22.71 4.62 12.94
N LEU A 389 -21.89 5.63 12.62
CA LEU A 389 -21.12 5.69 11.38
C LEU A 389 -20.17 4.48 11.25
N PHE A 390 -19.48 4.10 12.33
CA PHE A 390 -18.63 2.90 12.32
C PHE A 390 -19.42 1.62 12.10
N TYR A 391 -20.62 1.51 12.67
CA TYR A 391 -21.50 0.37 12.44
C TYR A 391 -21.90 0.25 10.97
N PHE A 392 -22.41 1.34 10.38
CA PHE A 392 -22.84 1.35 8.98
C PHE A 392 -21.69 1.27 7.97
N SER A 393 -20.48 1.59 8.39
CA SER A 393 -19.29 1.57 7.53
C SER A 393 -18.89 0.17 7.08
N VAL A 394 -19.19 -0.87 7.87
CA VAL A 394 -18.80 -2.25 7.55
C VAL A 394 -19.50 -2.76 6.28
N ASP A 395 -20.74 -2.32 6.05
CA ASP A 395 -21.59 -2.83 4.97
C ASP A 395 -21.37 -2.12 3.63
N ILE A 396 -20.58 -1.05 3.58
CA ILE A 396 -20.35 -0.25 2.37
C ILE A 396 -18.98 -0.60 1.76
N PRO A 397 -18.92 -1.28 0.59
CA PRO A 397 -17.68 -1.84 0.03
C PRO A 397 -16.54 -0.85 -0.25
N ASN A 398 -16.83 0.46 -0.28
CA ASN A 398 -15.86 1.53 -0.57
C ASN A 398 -15.62 2.48 0.62
N PHE A 399 -16.26 2.25 1.77
CA PHE A 399 -16.19 3.12 2.94
C PHE A 399 -15.81 2.30 4.18
N SER A 400 -14.61 1.72 4.20
CA SER A 400 -14.10 1.02 5.39
C SER A 400 -13.42 2.00 6.35
N LEU A 401 -14.19 2.55 7.30
CA LEU A 401 -13.68 3.40 8.37
C LEU A 401 -13.01 2.60 9.50
N VAL A 402 -13.19 1.27 9.51
CA VAL A 402 -12.66 0.34 10.53
C VAL A 402 -11.13 0.35 10.60
N SER A 403 -10.45 0.64 9.49
CA SER A 403 -8.98 0.69 9.42
C SER A 403 -8.39 2.04 9.88
N ILE A 404 -9.25 3.02 10.21
CA ILE A 404 -8.82 4.35 10.64
C ILE A 404 -8.59 4.35 12.15
N SER A 405 -7.49 5.00 12.58
CA SER A 405 -7.21 5.20 14.00
C SER A 405 -8.35 5.97 14.71
N ALA A 406 -8.58 5.67 15.99
CA ALA A 406 -9.55 6.42 16.81
C ALA A 406 -9.14 7.89 17.04
N PHE A 407 -7.85 8.21 16.91
CA PHE A 407 -7.31 9.54 17.24
C PHE A 407 -7.87 10.67 16.35
N PRO A 408 -7.85 10.57 15.00
CA PRO A 408 -8.50 11.54 14.12
C PRO A 408 -9.99 11.79 14.41
N MET A 409 -10.71 10.78 14.92
CA MET A 409 -12.13 10.91 15.28
C MET A 409 -12.32 11.75 16.55
N LEU A 410 -11.50 11.54 17.58
CA LEU A 410 -11.52 12.37 18.80
C LEU A 410 -11.27 13.86 18.48
N ILE A 411 -10.38 14.12 17.52
CA ILE A 411 -10.12 15.46 17.01
C ILE A 411 -11.39 16.08 16.39
N LEU A 412 -12.11 15.34 15.55
CA LEU A 412 -13.33 15.85 14.91
C LEU A 412 -14.43 16.15 15.92
N ILE A 413 -14.48 15.39 17.02
CA ILE A 413 -15.37 15.68 18.17
C ILE A 413 -14.99 17.03 18.81
N MET A 414 -13.71 17.27 19.09
CA MET A 414 -13.26 18.56 19.65
C MET A 414 -13.54 19.74 18.70
N LEU A 415 -13.44 19.54 17.39
CA LEU A 415 -13.80 20.57 16.41
C LEU A 415 -15.27 20.99 16.57
N VAL A 416 -16.14 20.03 16.86
CA VAL A 416 -17.58 20.30 16.98
C VAL A 416 -17.92 21.03 18.27
N GLU A 417 -17.17 20.77 19.34
CA GLU A 417 -17.23 21.60 20.55
C GLU A 417 -16.97 23.07 20.22
N GLU A 418 -15.85 23.39 19.55
CA GLU A 418 -15.58 24.80 19.23
C GLU A 418 -16.59 25.36 18.22
N PHE A 419 -17.03 24.56 17.24
CA PHE A 419 -18.06 24.98 16.30
C PHE A 419 -19.36 25.38 17.01
N VAL A 420 -19.86 24.55 17.93
CA VAL A 420 -21.11 24.83 18.65
C VAL A 420 -20.94 26.04 19.56
N LYS A 421 -19.77 26.21 20.18
CA LYS A 421 -19.44 27.39 20.98
C LYS A 421 -19.51 28.67 20.14
N VAL A 422 -18.85 28.71 18.99
CA VAL A 422 -18.93 29.87 18.08
C VAL A 422 -20.34 30.09 17.54
N GLN A 423 -21.09 29.01 17.28
CA GLN A 423 -22.49 29.12 16.87
C GLN A 423 -23.38 29.74 17.96
N ILE A 424 -23.02 29.59 19.23
CA ILE A 424 -23.69 30.25 20.36
C ILE A 424 -23.26 31.71 20.48
N GLU A 425 -21.96 32.00 20.32
CA GLU A 425 -21.38 33.35 20.47
C GLU A 425 -21.68 34.31 19.29
N GLU A 426 -21.41 33.89 18.06
CA GLU A 426 -21.52 34.74 16.85
C GLU A 426 -22.82 34.50 16.05
N GLY A 427 -23.64 33.54 16.47
CA GLY A 427 -24.87 33.15 15.79
C GLY A 427 -24.65 32.23 14.58
N ALA A 428 -25.75 31.79 13.95
CA ALA A 428 -25.70 30.73 12.94
C ALA A 428 -25.03 31.14 11.63
N ARG A 429 -25.23 32.39 11.18
CA ARG A 429 -24.62 32.90 9.94
C ARG A 429 -23.11 33.11 10.11
N GLY A 430 -22.69 33.72 11.23
CA GLY A 430 -21.27 33.93 11.54
C GLY A 430 -20.51 32.61 11.63
N ALA A 431 -21.04 31.66 12.42
CA ALA A 431 -20.43 30.35 12.56
C ALA A 431 -20.36 29.55 11.25
N PHE A 432 -21.39 29.63 10.39
CA PHE A 432 -21.34 28.94 9.11
C PHE A 432 -20.23 29.49 8.19
N VAL A 433 -20.11 30.82 8.10
CA VAL A 433 -19.04 31.47 7.31
C VAL A 433 -17.67 31.09 7.87
N LEU A 434 -17.49 31.17 9.18
CA LEU A 434 -16.21 30.89 9.82
C LEU A 434 -15.80 29.40 9.69
N THR A 435 -16.77 28.48 9.76
CA THR A 435 -16.52 27.05 9.52
C THR A 435 -16.15 26.79 8.06
N LEU A 436 -16.82 27.44 7.12
CA LEU A 436 -16.50 27.31 5.70
C LEU A 436 -15.09 27.83 5.40
N GLU A 437 -14.71 28.99 5.93
CA GLU A 437 -13.35 29.54 5.82
C GLU A 437 -12.32 28.60 6.48
N THR A 438 -12.65 27.99 7.61
CA THR A 438 -11.78 27.02 8.30
C THR A 438 -11.59 25.74 7.46
N ILE A 439 -12.66 25.19 6.88
CA ILE A 439 -12.59 24.00 6.01
C ILE A 439 -11.76 24.31 4.76
N LEU A 440 -12.00 25.45 4.10
CA LEU A 440 -11.23 25.87 2.94
C LEU A 440 -9.75 26.02 3.27
N LEU A 441 -9.42 26.64 4.40
CA LEU A 441 -8.04 26.81 4.85
C LEU A 441 -7.35 25.47 5.14
N SER A 442 -8.05 24.53 5.77
CA SER A 442 -7.54 23.17 5.99
C SER A 442 -7.38 22.36 4.72
N MET A 443 -8.28 22.54 3.75
CA MET A 443 -8.20 21.89 2.45
C MET A 443 -6.97 22.35 1.66
N VAL A 444 -6.73 23.66 1.60
CA VAL A 444 -5.53 24.22 0.96
C VAL A 444 -4.26 23.73 1.65
N SER A 445 -4.25 23.78 2.99
CA SER A 445 -3.11 23.30 3.78
C SER A 445 -2.85 21.80 3.57
N TYR A 446 -3.91 21.00 3.45
CA TYR A 446 -3.82 19.56 3.15
C TYR A 446 -3.18 19.31 1.78
N PHE A 447 -3.60 20.01 0.73
CA PHE A 447 -3.01 19.81 -0.60
C PHE A 447 -1.53 20.19 -0.66
N ILE A 448 -1.13 21.26 0.03
CA ILE A 448 0.28 21.67 0.12
C ILE A 448 1.10 20.57 0.80
N VAL A 449 0.61 20.06 1.93
CA VAL A 449 1.37 19.17 2.81
C VAL A 449 1.34 17.71 2.35
N ASN A 450 0.25 17.27 1.71
CA ASN A 450 0.10 15.92 1.18
C ASN A 450 0.80 15.71 -0.18
N GLY A 451 1.34 16.77 -0.80
CA GLY A 451 2.09 16.65 -2.04
C GLY A 451 3.31 15.73 -1.88
N THR A 452 3.54 14.83 -2.86
CA THR A 452 4.67 13.89 -2.84
C THR A 452 6.01 14.59 -2.70
N PHE A 453 6.16 15.75 -3.35
CA PHE A 453 7.33 16.62 -3.21
C PHE A 453 7.52 17.10 -1.77
N PHE A 454 6.49 17.69 -1.17
CA PHE A 454 6.56 18.25 0.18
C PHE A 454 6.87 17.17 1.23
N ARG A 455 6.17 16.03 1.11
CA ARG A 455 6.36 14.87 1.98
C ARG A 455 7.79 14.33 1.91
N SER A 456 8.30 14.13 0.69
CA SER A 456 9.67 13.65 0.48
C SER A 456 10.71 14.65 0.95
N PHE A 457 10.45 15.95 0.73
CA PHE A 457 11.33 17.04 1.15
C PHE A 457 11.41 17.13 2.68
N LEU A 458 10.27 17.08 3.37
CA LEU A 458 10.20 17.17 4.83
C LEU A 458 10.96 16.01 5.51
N ILE A 459 10.91 14.82 4.92
CA ILE A 459 11.64 13.69 5.48
C ILE A 459 13.14 13.74 5.13
N SER A 460 13.48 14.27 3.96
CA SER A 460 14.88 14.47 3.57
C SER A 460 15.56 15.56 4.41
N TYR A 461 14.80 16.61 4.75
CA TYR A 461 15.27 17.81 5.46
C TYR A 461 14.33 18.17 6.61
N PRO A 462 14.25 17.34 7.66
CA PRO A 462 13.36 17.61 8.79
C PRO A 462 13.76 18.88 9.56
N GLU A 463 14.96 19.40 9.34
CA GLU A 463 15.44 20.66 9.89
C GLU A 463 14.62 21.88 9.44
N ILE A 464 13.81 21.78 8.37
CA ILE A 464 12.94 22.87 7.92
C ILE A 464 11.91 23.31 8.98
N ILE A 465 11.64 22.48 9.99
CA ILE A 465 10.80 22.87 11.12
C ILE A 465 11.42 24.04 11.88
N PHE A 466 12.75 24.11 11.99
CA PHE A 466 13.41 25.25 12.63
C PHE A 466 13.22 26.55 11.84
N LEU A 467 13.12 26.46 10.51
CA LEU A 467 12.76 27.60 9.66
C LEU A 467 11.34 28.10 9.95
N SER A 468 10.43 27.20 10.31
CA SER A 468 9.05 27.56 10.66
C SER A 468 8.99 28.50 11.88
N PHE A 469 9.92 28.37 12.85
CA PHE A 469 10.02 29.31 13.97
C PHE A 469 10.39 30.72 13.50
N LEU A 470 11.42 30.84 12.65
CA LEU A 470 11.83 32.11 12.06
C LEU A 470 10.68 32.76 11.30
N VAL A 471 10.01 32.02 10.44
CA VAL A 471 8.85 32.52 9.66
C VAL A 471 7.74 32.99 10.58
N ASN A 472 7.39 32.24 11.64
CA ASN A 472 6.37 32.67 12.59
C ASN A 472 6.76 33.95 13.35
N ILE A 473 8.03 34.13 13.71
CA ILE A 473 8.51 35.39 14.33
C ILE A 473 8.36 36.56 13.36
N PHE A 474 8.69 36.38 12.08
CA PHE A 474 8.50 37.41 11.06
C PHE A 474 7.01 37.74 10.85
N LEU A 475 6.15 36.72 10.77
CA LEU A 475 4.71 36.89 10.65
C LEU A 475 4.11 37.62 11.87
N GLY A 476 4.62 37.34 13.07
CA GLY A 476 4.19 38.03 14.30
C GLY A 476 4.54 39.51 14.33
N LYS A 477 5.57 39.94 13.59
CA LYS A 477 5.97 41.35 13.44
C LYS A 477 5.34 42.03 12.22
N TRP A 478 4.50 41.33 11.46
CA TRP A 478 3.91 41.85 10.24
C TRP A 478 2.80 42.86 10.57
N THR A 479 3.05 44.14 10.31
CA THR A 479 2.11 45.25 10.51
C THR A 479 1.41 45.71 9.23
N GLY A 480 1.68 45.06 8.09
CA GLY A 480 1.08 45.41 6.80
C GLY A 480 -0.42 45.08 6.71
N LEU A 481 -1.13 45.79 5.83
CA LEU A 481 -2.53 45.51 5.48
C LEU A 481 -2.66 44.11 4.87
N ARG A 482 -3.76 43.41 5.18
CA ARG A 482 -4.02 42.07 4.61
C ARG A 482 -4.28 42.18 3.10
N LEU A 483 -3.94 41.16 2.32
CA LEU A 483 -4.18 41.15 0.86
C LEU A 483 -5.65 41.43 0.52
N TRP A 484 -6.59 40.86 1.27
CA TRP A 484 -8.02 41.14 1.11
C TRP A 484 -8.42 42.58 1.45
N GLU A 485 -7.68 43.26 2.34
CA GLU A 485 -7.90 44.67 2.64
C GLU A 485 -7.40 45.56 1.50
N TYR A 486 -6.34 45.17 0.82
CA TYR A 486 -5.86 45.88 -0.37
C TYR A 486 -6.89 45.86 -1.51
N TYR A 487 -7.56 44.71 -1.71
CA TYR A 487 -8.65 44.61 -2.67
C TYR A 487 -9.87 45.42 -2.22
N ARG A 488 -10.27 45.32 -0.93
CA ARG A 488 -11.45 46.02 -0.39
C ARG A 488 -11.29 47.54 -0.32
N PHE A 489 -10.09 48.05 -0.02
CA PHE A 489 -9.82 49.49 0.10
C PHE A 489 -9.18 50.09 -1.15
N ARG A 490 -9.20 49.38 -2.29
CA ARG A 490 -8.62 49.87 -3.55
C ARG A 490 -9.15 51.26 -3.93
N GLU A 491 -10.45 51.49 -3.74
CA GLU A 491 -11.09 52.77 -4.06
C GLU A 491 -10.69 53.90 -3.12
N VAL A 492 -10.50 53.61 -1.82
CA VAL A 492 -10.07 54.59 -0.83
C VAL A 492 -8.60 54.96 -1.02
N ILE A 493 -7.75 53.98 -1.33
CA ILE A 493 -6.32 54.19 -1.62
C ILE A 493 -6.18 54.98 -2.94
N ALA A 494 -6.97 54.65 -3.97
CA ALA A 494 -7.01 55.40 -5.21
C ALA A 494 -7.50 56.85 -5.03
N ALA A 495 -8.49 57.07 -4.16
CA ALA A 495 -9.00 58.40 -3.84
C ALA A 495 -7.99 59.26 -3.05
N MET A 496 -7.17 58.66 -2.18
CA MET A 496 -6.10 59.39 -1.48
C MET A 496 -4.98 59.85 -2.42
N HIS A 497 -4.55 59.00 -3.37
CA HIS A 497 -3.57 59.39 -4.37
C HIS A 497 -4.04 60.51 -5.31
N LEU A 498 -5.35 60.65 -5.54
CA LEU A 498 -5.94 61.76 -6.30
C LEU A 498 -5.99 63.07 -5.49
N LYS A 499 -6.04 63.01 -4.17
CA LYS A 499 -6.07 64.19 -3.28
C LYS A 499 -4.68 64.82 -3.13
N GLU A 500 -3.63 64.01 -3.03
CA GLU A 500 -2.23 64.50 -3.02
C GLU A 500 -1.84 65.15 -4.36
N ARG A 501 -2.33 64.64 -5.49
CA ARG A 501 -2.09 65.22 -6.82
C ARG A 501 -2.84 66.53 -7.10
N LYS A 502 -3.83 66.88 -6.27
CA LYS A 502 -4.58 68.14 -6.36
C LYS A 502 -4.09 69.20 -5.36
N SER A 503 -3.22 68.83 -4.42
CA SER A 503 -2.62 69.75 -3.44
C SER A 503 -1.16 70.11 -3.74
N SER A 504 -0.58 69.57 -4.82
CA SER A 504 0.64 70.07 -5.50
C SER A 504 0.22 70.85 -6.74
#